data_AF-A0A2P8CF36-F1
#
_entry.id   AF-A0A2P8CF36-F1
#
_cell.length_a   1.000
_cell.length_b   1.000
_cell.length_c   1.000
_cell.angle_alpha   90.00
_cell.angle_beta   90.00
_cell.angle_gamma   90.00
#
_symmetry.space_group_name_H-M   'P 1'
#
loop_
_entity.id
_entity.type
_entity.pdbx_description
1 polymer ?
#
loop_
_entity_poly.entity_id
_entity_poly.type
_entity_poly.pdbx_seq_one_letter_code
_entity_poly.pdbx_strand_id
1 'polypeptide(L)'
;MDFFSGLIHFFTDKTYSTSSKVLGIFLILAVLLLVNNLLGFTFYYSTNQKISQIEKIESLKENGLSDKTLDVYLSNIEKRIVDRENIFVLFLNLFSQNQYSQNTISVDTLKNKGKTVDSEKFDHIAPKTKQDNEKNEIKVRSPFWHTVTSSYALLILLLILPFAPFGIDDLDKNTLLGIMVIFVLAAGLVWLFQYLLGLIPVIHGKPIINYIINFIVQSVFAIFTIRFFSKYSEN
;
A
#
# COMPACT_ATOMS: atom_id res chain seq x y z
N MET A 1 -10.62 26.30 -22.55
CA MET A 1 -9.16 26.56 -22.44
C MET A 1 -8.81 27.37 -21.19
N ASP A 2 -9.81 27.93 -20.48
CA ASP A 2 -9.60 28.86 -19.36
C ASP A 2 -9.03 28.24 -18.08
N PHE A 3 -9.24 26.94 -17.88
CA PHE A 3 -8.69 26.21 -16.72
C PHE A 3 -7.16 26.11 -16.78
N PHE A 4 -6.61 25.73 -17.94
CA PHE A 4 -5.16 25.60 -18.12
C PHE A 4 -4.47 26.97 -18.11
N SER A 5 -5.09 28.01 -18.67
CA SER A 5 -4.57 29.37 -18.57
C SER A 5 -4.58 29.88 -17.13
N GLY A 6 -5.62 29.57 -16.35
CA GLY A 6 -5.66 29.89 -14.92
C GLY A 6 -4.58 29.18 -14.12
N LEU A 7 -4.31 27.91 -14.42
CA LEU A 7 -3.25 27.13 -13.79
C LEU A 7 -1.86 27.69 -14.12
N ILE A 8 -1.60 27.97 -15.40
CA ILE A 8 -0.33 28.55 -15.85
C ILE A 8 -0.13 29.94 -15.26
N HIS A 9 -1.19 30.75 -15.18
CA HIS A 9 -1.15 32.06 -14.55
C HIS A 9 -0.80 31.95 -13.06
N PHE A 10 -1.39 31.01 -12.32
CA PHE A 10 -1.06 30.75 -10.92
C PHE A 10 0.43 30.43 -10.69
N PHE A 11 1.05 29.64 -11.57
CA PHE A 11 2.49 29.33 -11.46
C PHE A 11 3.41 30.45 -11.95
N THR A 12 2.97 31.26 -12.90
CA THR A 12 3.81 32.28 -13.56
C THR A 12 3.72 33.65 -12.89
N ASP A 13 2.59 33.97 -12.27
CA ASP A 13 2.32 35.27 -11.65
C ASP A 13 3.18 35.50 -10.41
N LYS A 14 3.87 36.65 -10.35
CA LYS A 14 4.79 37.01 -9.26
C LYS A 14 4.08 37.41 -7.97
N THR A 15 2.77 37.67 -8.01
CA THR A 15 1.99 38.02 -6.82
C THR A 15 1.81 36.86 -5.85
N TYR A 16 1.81 35.62 -6.35
CA TYR A 16 1.77 34.43 -5.51
C TYR A 16 3.16 34.09 -4.98
N SER A 17 3.23 33.86 -3.67
CA SER A 17 4.46 33.39 -3.03
C SER A 17 4.93 32.07 -3.66
N THR A 18 6.24 31.88 -3.72
CA THR A 18 6.84 30.63 -4.20
C THR A 18 6.29 29.42 -3.44
N SER A 19 6.01 29.58 -2.15
CA SER A 19 5.42 28.55 -1.29
C SER A 19 3.99 28.17 -1.71
N SER A 20 3.14 29.14 -2.08
CA SER A 20 1.79 28.87 -2.58
C SER A 20 1.83 28.14 -3.93
N LYS A 21 2.77 28.49 -4.80
CA LYS A 21 2.97 27.79 -6.07
C LYS A 21 3.36 26.34 -5.83
N VAL A 22 4.37 26.09 -5.01
CA VAL A 22 4.79 24.73 -4.65
C VAL A 22 3.62 23.92 -4.06
N LEU A 23 2.81 24.50 -3.18
CA LEU A 23 1.60 23.87 -2.64
C LEU A 23 0.60 23.49 -3.75
N GLY A 24 0.42 24.35 -4.75
CA GLY A 24 -0.41 24.04 -5.92
C GLY A 24 0.12 22.86 -6.74
N ILE A 25 1.44 22.72 -6.89
CA ILE A 25 2.06 21.54 -7.54
C ILE A 25 1.70 20.27 -6.76
N PHE A 26 1.82 20.31 -5.43
CA PHE A 26 1.46 19.17 -4.57
C PHE A 26 -0.02 18.84 -4.61
N LEU A 27 -0.90 19.85 -4.63
CA LEU A 27 -2.33 19.65 -4.78
C LEU A 27 -2.66 18.97 -6.12
N ILE A 28 -2.03 19.40 -7.22
CA ILE A 28 -2.19 18.77 -8.53
C ILE A 28 -1.70 17.33 -8.51
N LEU A 29 -0.53 17.05 -7.92
CA LEU A 29 -0.01 15.69 -7.76
C LEU A 29 -0.95 14.81 -6.92
N ALA A 30 -1.50 15.34 -5.83
CA ALA A 30 -2.45 14.63 -4.98
C ALA A 30 -3.76 14.32 -5.71
N VAL A 31 -4.30 15.27 -6.48
CA VAL A 31 -5.49 15.08 -7.32
C VAL A 31 -5.21 14.05 -8.41
N LEU A 32 -4.07 14.12 -9.09
CA LEU A 32 -3.68 13.11 -10.09
C LEU A 32 -3.58 11.72 -9.48
N LEU A 33 -3.02 11.60 -8.28
CA LEU A 33 -2.90 10.33 -7.56
C LEU A 33 -4.28 9.79 -7.14
N LEU A 34 -5.18 10.66 -6.66
CA LEU A 34 -6.57 10.32 -6.35
C LEU A 34 -7.34 9.85 -7.58
N VAL A 35 -7.26 10.59 -8.68
CA VAL A 35 -7.92 10.25 -9.96
C VAL A 35 -7.38 8.92 -10.49
N ASN A 36 -6.06 8.70 -10.41
CA ASN A 36 -5.44 7.44 -10.82
C ASN A 36 -5.91 6.25 -9.96
N ASN A 37 -6.11 6.45 -8.66
CA ASN A 37 -6.63 5.42 -7.76
C ASN A 37 -8.12 5.16 -8.00
N LEU A 38 -8.94 6.22 -8.11
CA LEU A 38 -10.39 6.11 -8.30
C LEU A 38 -10.76 5.46 -9.63
N LEU A 39 -10.09 5.84 -10.72
CA LEU A 39 -10.35 5.32 -12.06
C LEU A 39 -9.51 4.08 -12.39
N GLY A 40 -8.55 3.73 -11.54
CA GLY A 40 -7.68 2.58 -11.74
C GLY A 40 -6.81 2.67 -13.00
N PHE A 41 -6.54 3.86 -13.54
CA PHE A 41 -5.84 4.03 -14.82
C PHE A 41 -4.52 3.27 -14.89
N THR A 42 -3.66 3.42 -13.87
CA THR A 42 -2.40 2.68 -13.79
C THR A 42 -2.61 1.16 -13.75
N PHE A 43 -3.63 0.70 -13.02
CA PHE A 43 -3.96 -0.72 -12.93
C PHE A 43 -4.36 -1.26 -14.31
N TYR A 44 -5.37 -0.66 -14.96
CA TYR A 44 -5.85 -1.09 -16.27
C TYR A 44 -4.77 -1.01 -17.35
N TYR A 45 -3.99 0.08 -17.37
CA TYR A 45 -2.89 0.23 -18.31
C TYR A 45 -1.83 -0.85 -18.09
N SER A 46 -1.43 -1.11 -16.85
CA SER A 46 -0.43 -2.14 -16.53
C SER A 46 -0.92 -3.55 -16.90
N THR A 47 -2.19 -3.85 -16.64
CA THR A 47 -2.81 -5.13 -16.98
C THR A 47 -2.89 -5.31 -18.49
N ASN A 48 -3.29 -4.28 -19.24
CA ASN A 48 -3.34 -4.33 -20.69
C ASN A 48 -1.96 -4.53 -21.30
N GLN A 49 -0.93 -3.87 -20.74
CA GLN A 49 0.45 -4.07 -21.17
C GLN A 49 0.96 -5.50 -20.89
N LYS A 50 0.58 -6.09 -19.75
CA LYS A 50 0.89 -7.50 -19.46
C LYS A 50 0.25 -8.42 -20.48
N ILE A 51 -1.05 -8.25 -20.76
CA ILE A 51 -1.79 -9.06 -21.74
C ILE A 51 -1.14 -8.95 -23.12
N SER A 52 -0.86 -7.74 -23.60
CA SER A 52 -0.23 -7.53 -24.91
C SER A 52 1.18 -8.16 -25.01
N GLN A 53 1.96 -8.14 -23.92
CA GLN A 53 3.27 -8.79 -23.91
C GLN A 53 3.14 -10.32 -23.93
N ILE A 54 2.16 -10.89 -23.22
CA ILE A 54 1.87 -12.33 -23.23
C ILE A 54 1.40 -12.75 -24.63
N GLU A 55 0.51 -12.01 -25.27
CA GLU A 55 0.07 -12.29 -26.65
C GLU A 55 1.23 -12.31 -27.65
N LYS A 56 2.19 -11.38 -27.51
CA LYS A 56 3.41 -11.36 -28.32
C LYS A 56 4.30 -12.57 -28.05
N ILE A 57 4.38 -13.03 -26.80
CA ILE A 57 5.17 -14.21 -26.45
C ILE A 57 4.51 -15.47 -27.00
N GLU A 58 3.20 -15.62 -26.86
CA GLU A 58 2.45 -16.76 -27.40
C GLU A 58 2.53 -16.81 -28.92
N SER A 59 2.37 -15.68 -29.62
CA SER A 59 2.56 -15.65 -31.07
C SER A 59 4.01 -15.97 -31.49
N LEU A 60 5.02 -15.64 -30.68
CA LEU A 60 6.41 -16.06 -30.94
C LEU A 60 6.62 -17.56 -30.70
N LYS A 61 5.91 -18.17 -29.75
CA LYS A 61 5.92 -19.62 -29.53
C LYS A 61 5.22 -20.37 -30.67
N GLU A 62 4.09 -19.87 -31.14
CA GLU A 62 3.33 -20.46 -32.25
C GLU A 62 4.06 -20.35 -33.59
N ASN A 63 4.73 -19.22 -33.86
CA ASN A 63 5.45 -18.98 -35.11
C ASN A 63 6.92 -19.45 -35.07
N GLY A 64 7.45 -19.75 -33.89
CA GLY A 64 8.83 -20.17 -33.68
C GLY A 64 9.01 -21.66 -33.95
N LEU A 65 9.87 -22.00 -34.91
CA LEU A 65 10.31 -23.37 -35.19
C LEU A 65 11.00 -23.99 -33.96
N SER A 66 10.21 -24.62 -33.09
CA SER A 66 10.54 -25.78 -32.22
C SER A 66 11.94 -25.86 -31.57
N ASP A 67 12.57 -24.73 -31.21
CA ASP A 67 13.72 -24.77 -30.31
C ASP A 67 13.20 -24.85 -28.88
N LYS A 68 13.32 -26.04 -28.30
CA LYS A 68 12.96 -26.32 -26.90
C LYS A 68 13.62 -25.34 -25.92
N THR A 69 14.79 -24.81 -26.27
CA THR A 69 15.51 -23.82 -25.48
C THR A 69 14.82 -22.46 -25.51
N LEU A 70 14.36 -22.04 -26.70
CA LEU A 70 13.61 -20.80 -26.90
C LEU A 70 12.27 -20.86 -26.16
N ASP A 71 11.57 -21.98 -26.20
CA ASP A 71 10.27 -22.15 -25.56
C ASP A 71 10.36 -22.07 -24.02
N VAL A 72 11.40 -22.68 -23.44
CA VAL A 72 11.72 -22.55 -22.00
C VAL A 72 12.07 -21.09 -21.65
N TYR A 73 12.84 -20.41 -22.50
CA TYR A 73 13.19 -19.00 -22.28
C TYR A 73 11.95 -18.09 -22.33
N LEU A 74 11.09 -18.25 -23.33
CA LEU A 74 9.86 -17.47 -23.50
C LEU A 74 8.88 -17.72 -22.34
N SER A 75 8.73 -18.97 -21.91
CA SER A 75 7.90 -19.34 -20.75
C SER A 75 8.39 -18.69 -19.45
N ASN A 76 9.71 -18.56 -19.26
CA ASN A 76 10.27 -17.85 -18.11
C ASN A 76 9.99 -16.34 -18.16
N ILE A 77 10.00 -15.72 -19.34
CA ILE A 77 9.65 -14.30 -19.49
C ILE A 77 8.17 -14.08 -19.20
N GLU A 78 7.30 -14.92 -19.75
CA GLU A 78 5.85 -14.86 -19.51
C GLU A 78 5.54 -14.92 -18.02
N LYS A 79 6.13 -15.88 -17.31
CA LYS A 79 6.00 -16.01 -15.86
C LYS A 79 6.43 -14.74 -15.13
N ARG A 80 7.57 -14.14 -15.50
CA ARG A 80 8.04 -12.88 -14.90
C ARG A 80 7.10 -11.70 -15.16
N ILE A 81 6.40 -11.67 -16.30
CA ILE A 81 5.44 -10.61 -16.63
C ILE A 81 4.18 -10.77 -15.77
N VAL A 82 3.68 -12.00 -15.63
CA VAL A 82 2.55 -12.34 -14.76
C VAL A 82 2.86 -11.94 -13.33
N ASP A 83 3.99 -12.41 -12.80
CA ASP A 83 4.43 -12.22 -11.41
C ASP A 83 4.86 -10.78 -11.08
N ARG A 84 5.00 -9.89 -12.08
CA ARG A 84 5.45 -8.52 -11.85
C ARG A 84 4.43 -7.73 -11.03
N GLU A 85 4.80 -7.42 -9.79
CA GLU A 85 4.01 -6.56 -8.92
C GLU A 85 4.08 -5.08 -9.34
N ASN A 86 3.03 -4.34 -9.02
CA ASN A 86 3.00 -2.89 -9.25
C ASN A 86 3.95 -2.19 -8.25
N ILE A 87 4.53 -1.05 -8.62
CA ILE A 87 5.37 -0.23 -7.73
C ILE A 87 4.66 0.12 -6.41
N PHE A 88 3.34 0.32 -6.45
CA PHE A 88 2.53 0.53 -5.25
C PHE A 88 2.48 -0.71 -4.35
N VAL A 89 2.40 -1.91 -4.94
CA VAL A 89 2.43 -3.17 -4.19
C VAL A 89 3.82 -3.39 -3.58
N LEU A 90 4.88 -3.17 -4.35
CA LEU A 90 6.27 -3.19 -3.86
C LEU A 90 6.49 -2.20 -2.71
N PHE A 91 6.00 -0.97 -2.84
CA PHE A 91 6.06 0.03 -1.78
C PHE A 91 5.29 -0.40 -0.54
N LEU A 92 4.07 -0.93 -0.69
CA LEU A 92 3.27 -1.44 0.43
C LEU A 92 3.90 -2.67 1.10
N ASN A 93 4.60 -3.51 0.33
CA ASN A 93 5.32 -4.67 0.84
C ASN A 93 6.46 -4.27 1.80
N LEU A 94 7.09 -3.11 1.61
CA LEU A 94 8.10 -2.57 2.55
C LEU A 94 7.53 -2.30 3.94
N PHE A 95 6.23 -2.02 4.04
CA PHE A 95 5.52 -1.80 5.32
C PHE A 95 4.81 -3.06 5.84
N SER A 96 4.81 -4.15 5.06
CA SER A 96 4.06 -5.38 5.35
C SER A 96 4.90 -6.46 6.04
N GLN A 97 6.23 -6.33 6.07
CA GLN A 97 7.15 -7.41 6.47
C GLN A 97 7.13 -7.76 7.97
N ASN A 98 6.43 -7.00 8.82
CA ASN A 98 6.47 -7.14 10.28
C ASN A 98 5.22 -7.79 10.90
N GLN A 99 4.29 -8.30 10.08
CA GLN A 99 3.15 -9.08 10.58
C GLN A 99 3.42 -10.54 10.21
N TYR A 100 3.69 -11.37 11.22
CA TYR A 100 3.87 -12.82 11.14
C TYR A 100 3.06 -13.42 9.99
N SER A 101 3.77 -13.82 8.93
CA SER A 101 3.24 -14.63 7.85
C SER A 101 2.85 -15.99 8.42
N GLN A 102 1.62 -16.09 8.95
CA GLN A 102 0.96 -17.39 8.94
C GLN A 102 0.58 -17.66 7.49
N ASN A 103 1.50 -18.36 6.82
CA ASN A 103 1.25 -19.01 5.56
C ASN A 103 -0.02 -19.87 5.68
N THR A 104 -1.08 -19.47 5.01
CA THR A 104 -2.04 -20.41 4.43
C THR A 104 -2.19 -20.08 2.96
N ILE A 105 -1.18 -20.46 2.19
CA ILE A 105 -1.37 -20.74 0.78
C ILE A 105 -2.26 -21.98 0.71
N SER A 106 -3.57 -21.80 0.56
CA SER A 106 -4.45 -22.88 0.10
C SER A 106 -4.18 -23.14 -1.38
N VAL A 107 -3.15 -23.95 -1.67
CA VAL A 107 -2.97 -24.59 -2.98
C VAL A 107 -3.91 -25.79 -3.03
N ASP A 108 -5.19 -25.55 -3.26
CA ASP A 108 -6.14 -26.60 -3.62
C ASP A 108 -6.91 -26.16 -4.87
N THR A 109 -6.18 -25.98 -5.96
CA THR A 109 -6.77 -26.03 -7.30
C THR A 109 -5.67 -26.48 -8.24
N LEU A 110 -5.95 -27.51 -9.04
CA LEU A 110 -5.06 -28.22 -9.98
C LEU A 110 -4.47 -29.56 -9.50
N LYS A 111 -5.32 -30.46 -8.97
CA LYS A 111 -5.11 -31.90 -9.19
C LYS A 111 -6.39 -32.73 -9.05
N ASN A 112 -7.31 -32.57 -10.01
CA ASN A 112 -8.17 -33.71 -10.39
C ASN A 112 -8.87 -33.46 -11.73
N LYS A 113 -8.20 -33.86 -12.82
CA LYS A 113 -8.87 -34.19 -14.07
C LYS A 113 -8.30 -35.51 -14.56
N GLY A 114 -9.08 -36.58 -14.35
CA GLY A 114 -8.81 -37.89 -14.93
C GLY A 114 -8.83 -39.04 -13.92
N LYS A 115 -10.04 -39.54 -13.61
CA LYS A 115 -10.40 -40.97 -13.74
C LYS A 115 -11.87 -41.19 -13.35
N THR A 116 -12.60 -41.73 -14.32
CA THR A 116 -13.95 -42.30 -14.21
C THR A 116 -13.91 -43.67 -13.55
N VAL A 117 -15.10 -44.10 -13.07
CA VAL A 117 -15.65 -45.49 -13.03
C VAL A 117 -16.15 -45.93 -11.64
N ASP A 118 -17.49 -46.02 -11.60
CA ASP A 118 -18.42 -46.95 -10.96
C ASP A 118 -18.83 -46.91 -9.48
N SER A 119 -20.13 -46.60 -9.33
CA SER A 119 -21.18 -47.09 -8.43
C SER A 119 -20.82 -48.09 -7.34
N GLU A 120 -21.21 -47.76 -6.09
CA GLU A 120 -21.96 -48.69 -5.25
C GLU A 120 -22.82 -47.94 -4.21
N LYS A 121 -24.07 -48.41 -4.07
CA LYS A 121 -25.11 -47.90 -3.17
C LYS A 121 -24.81 -48.30 -1.72
N PHE A 122 -24.95 -47.36 -0.78
CA PHE A 122 -25.40 -47.67 0.58
C PHE A 122 -26.23 -46.50 1.13
N ASP A 123 -27.54 -46.71 1.17
CA ASP A 123 -28.44 -45.98 2.06
C ASP A 123 -28.18 -46.47 3.50
N HIS A 124 -27.98 -45.53 4.44
CA HIS A 124 -28.74 -45.47 5.70
C HIS A 124 -28.18 -44.37 6.64
N ILE A 125 -29.12 -43.52 7.07
CA ILE A 125 -29.15 -42.75 8.32
C ILE A 125 -28.25 -41.50 8.36
N ALA A 126 -28.89 -40.38 8.08
CA ALA A 126 -28.43 -39.05 8.42
C ALA A 126 -28.17 -38.88 9.92
N PRO A 127 -27.05 -38.27 10.32
CA PRO A 127 -27.08 -37.23 11.33
C PRO A 127 -27.39 -35.91 10.60
N LYS A 128 -28.46 -35.24 11.01
CA LYS A 128 -28.62 -33.80 10.78
C LYS A 128 -27.54 -33.07 11.55
N THR A 129 -26.33 -33.02 11.01
CA THR A 129 -25.34 -32.05 11.42
C THR A 129 -25.63 -30.82 10.59
N LYS A 130 -26.42 -29.88 11.14
CA LYS A 130 -26.21 -28.47 10.84
C LYS A 130 -24.79 -28.16 11.33
N GLN A 131 -23.81 -28.52 10.51
CA GLN A 131 -22.50 -27.94 10.64
C GLN A 131 -22.67 -26.57 10.00
N ASP A 132 -23.04 -25.61 10.84
CA ASP A 132 -22.72 -24.22 10.61
C ASP A 132 -21.19 -24.16 10.48
N ASN A 133 -20.70 -24.49 9.28
CA ASN A 133 -19.39 -24.07 8.82
C ASN A 133 -19.51 -22.58 8.52
N GLU A 134 -19.81 -21.80 9.57
CA GLU A 134 -19.35 -20.44 9.69
C GLU A 134 -17.83 -20.58 9.76
N LYS A 135 -17.22 -20.68 8.57
CA LYS A 135 -15.81 -20.33 8.40
C LYS A 135 -15.72 -18.93 8.98
N ASN A 136 -15.34 -18.84 10.24
CA ASN A 136 -14.78 -17.63 10.80
C ASN A 136 -13.51 -17.40 9.99
N GLU A 137 -13.67 -16.79 8.81
CA GLU A 137 -12.57 -16.24 8.05
C GLU A 137 -11.90 -15.27 9.00
N ILE A 138 -10.80 -15.71 9.61
CA ILE A 138 -10.01 -14.87 10.50
C ILE A 138 -9.52 -13.75 9.60
N LYS A 139 -10.21 -12.61 9.66
CA LYS A 139 -9.99 -11.52 8.73
C LYS A 139 -8.59 -10.99 9.00
N VAL A 140 -7.68 -11.25 8.06
CA VAL A 140 -6.28 -10.87 8.20
C VAL A 140 -6.20 -9.34 8.27
N ARG A 141 -5.37 -8.84 9.19
CA ARG A 141 -5.15 -7.40 9.35
C ARG A 141 -4.47 -6.85 8.11
N SER A 142 -4.99 -5.75 7.58
CA SER A 142 -4.34 -5.02 6.49
C SER A 142 -3.12 -4.27 7.04
N PRO A 143 -1.91 -4.55 6.53
CA PRO A 143 -0.69 -3.86 6.97
C PRO A 143 -0.74 -2.35 6.70
N PHE A 144 -1.35 -1.95 5.58
CA PHE A 144 -1.57 -0.55 5.22
C PHE A 144 -2.39 0.18 6.28
N TRP A 145 -3.60 -0.32 6.58
CA TRP A 145 -4.48 0.32 7.56
C TRP A 145 -3.91 0.28 8.98
N HIS A 146 -3.18 -0.78 9.32
CA HIS A 146 -2.45 -0.85 10.59
C HIS A 146 -1.40 0.26 10.69
N THR A 147 -0.59 0.46 9.66
CA THR A 147 0.47 1.48 9.63
C THR A 147 -0.12 2.89 9.65
N VAL A 148 -1.15 3.14 8.83
CA VAL A 148 -1.83 4.44 8.80
C VAL A 148 -2.44 4.76 10.15
N THR A 149 -3.23 3.84 10.73
CA THR A 149 -3.93 4.11 12.00
C THR A 149 -2.99 4.18 13.20
N SER A 150 -1.90 3.42 13.20
CA SER A 150 -0.89 3.46 14.27
C SER A 150 -0.02 4.71 14.26
N SER A 151 0.16 5.35 13.10
CA SER A 151 1.20 6.38 12.96
C SER A 151 0.79 7.60 12.12
N TYR A 152 -0.51 7.84 11.89
CA TYR A 152 -0.98 8.88 10.96
C TYR A 152 -0.34 10.27 11.19
N ALA A 153 -0.22 10.71 12.44
CA ALA A 153 0.36 12.02 12.77
C ALA A 153 1.85 12.12 12.38
N LEU A 154 2.61 11.03 12.57
CA LEU A 154 4.02 10.95 12.20
C LEU A 154 4.19 10.79 10.68
N LEU A 155 3.26 10.11 10.01
CA LEU A 155 3.22 10.02 8.54
C LEU A 155 2.95 11.39 7.91
N ILE A 156 2.02 12.16 8.48
CA ILE A 156 1.77 13.55 8.06
C ILE A 156 3.03 14.40 8.30
N LEU A 157 3.68 14.26 9.46
CA LEU A 157 4.94 14.94 9.74
C LEU A 157 6.02 14.58 8.70
N LEU A 158 6.25 13.29 8.42
CA LEU A 158 7.20 12.82 7.41
C LEU A 158 6.88 13.31 5.99
N LEU A 159 5.60 13.50 5.68
CA LEU A 159 5.18 14.06 4.40
C LEU A 159 5.51 15.56 4.31
N ILE A 160 5.38 16.30 5.41
CA ILE A 160 5.61 17.75 5.46
C ILE A 160 7.10 18.10 5.64
N LEU A 161 7.86 17.27 6.36
CA LEU A 161 9.23 17.57 6.79
C LEU A 161 10.21 17.87 5.65
N PRO A 162 10.20 17.16 4.49
CA PRO A 162 11.03 17.50 3.34
C PRO A 162 10.78 18.91 2.82
N PHE A 163 9.61 19.49 3.14
CA PHE A 163 9.24 20.83 2.73
C PHE A 163 9.58 21.91 3.76
N ALA A 164 9.95 21.53 4.99
CA ALA A 164 10.32 22.48 6.04
C ALA A 164 11.46 23.45 5.67
N PRO A 165 12.54 23.01 4.96
CA PRO A 165 13.60 23.93 4.56
C PRO A 165 13.15 25.08 3.67
N PHE A 166 12.02 24.95 2.95
CA PHE A 166 11.53 25.96 2.02
C PHE A 166 10.67 27.05 2.69
N GLY A 167 10.37 26.91 3.98
CA GLY A 167 9.68 27.94 4.77
C GLY A 167 10.62 28.84 5.57
N ILE A 168 11.93 28.67 5.42
CA ILE A 168 12.96 29.34 6.23
C ILE A 168 13.81 30.19 5.28
N ASP A 169 13.78 31.51 5.46
CA ASP A 169 14.48 32.45 4.57
C ASP A 169 16.02 32.31 4.65
N ASP A 170 16.55 31.99 5.83
CA ASP A 170 17.99 31.77 6.07
C ASP A 170 18.26 30.36 6.64
N LEU A 171 18.32 29.38 5.74
CA LEU A 171 18.59 27.99 6.13
C LEU A 171 20.07 27.76 6.45
N ASP A 172 20.40 27.66 7.74
CA ASP A 172 21.74 27.31 8.19
C ASP A 172 21.96 25.78 8.24
N LYS A 173 23.24 25.36 8.27
CA LYS A 173 23.62 23.94 8.27
C LYS A 173 23.09 23.19 9.49
N ASN A 174 22.96 23.86 10.64
CA ASN A 174 22.47 23.21 11.85
C ASN A 174 20.97 22.95 11.76
N THR A 175 20.19 23.88 11.18
CA THR A 175 18.76 23.65 10.90
C THR A 175 18.56 22.49 9.92
N LEU A 176 19.35 22.42 8.84
CA LEU A 176 19.27 21.30 7.89
C LEU A 176 19.60 19.95 8.57
N LEU A 177 20.65 19.91 9.40
CA LEU A 177 21.00 18.74 10.19
C LEU A 177 19.87 18.35 11.16
N GLY A 178 19.27 19.33 11.84
CA GLY A 178 18.12 19.14 12.72
C GLY A 178 16.93 18.52 12.00
N ILE A 179 16.60 19.00 10.80
CA ILE A 179 15.53 18.44 9.95
C ILE A 179 15.85 16.99 9.57
N MET A 180 17.09 16.68 9.19
CA MET A 180 17.50 15.30 8.89
C MET A 180 17.37 14.37 10.11
N VAL A 181 17.79 14.84 11.30
CA VAL A 181 17.66 14.08 12.55
C VAL A 181 16.20 13.83 12.88
N ILE A 182 15.33 14.85 12.76
CA ILE A 182 13.89 14.71 12.99
C ILE A 182 13.27 13.73 11.98
N PHE A 183 13.71 13.72 10.73
CA PHE A 183 13.23 12.78 9.71
C PHE A 183 13.49 11.33 10.11
N VAL A 184 14.73 11.03 10.51
CA VAL A 184 15.13 9.69 10.93
C VAL A 184 14.41 9.28 12.22
N LEU A 185 14.31 10.18 13.20
CA LEU A 185 13.59 9.92 14.45
C LEU A 185 12.10 9.68 14.20
N ALA A 186 11.45 10.46 13.33
CA ALA A 186 10.05 10.28 12.97
C ALA A 186 9.82 8.94 12.28
N ALA A 187 10.69 8.55 11.33
CA ALA A 187 10.62 7.24 10.68
C ALA A 187 10.81 6.08 11.69
N GLY A 188 11.75 6.20 12.63
CA GLY A 188 11.94 5.24 13.71
C GLY A 188 10.74 5.14 14.64
N LEU A 189 10.09 6.26 14.95
CA LEU A 189 8.86 6.29 15.75
C LEU A 189 7.68 5.65 15.01
N VAL A 190 7.53 5.85 13.69
CA VAL A 190 6.52 5.14 12.89
C VAL A 190 6.69 3.63 13.04
N TRP A 191 7.93 3.14 12.87
CA TRP A 191 8.24 1.73 13.03
C TRP A 191 7.92 1.24 14.46
N LEU A 192 8.30 2.01 15.48
CA LEU A 192 8.02 1.68 16.88
C LEU A 192 6.52 1.59 17.19
N PHE A 193 5.72 2.57 16.74
CA PHE A 193 4.28 2.56 16.93
C PHE A 193 3.61 1.40 16.19
N GLN A 194 4.04 1.14 14.96
CA GLN A 194 3.56 -0.01 14.18
C GLN A 194 3.87 -1.32 14.90
N TYR A 195 5.05 -1.45 15.50
CA TYR A 195 5.46 -2.62 16.29
C TYR A 195 4.61 -2.76 17.56
N LEU A 196 4.58 -1.72 18.42
CA LEU A 196 3.87 -1.75 19.71
C LEU A 196 2.37 -2.02 19.55
N LEU A 197 1.72 -1.35 18.60
CA LEU A 197 0.31 -1.57 18.32
C LEU A 197 0.05 -2.85 17.51
N GLY A 198 1.09 -3.38 16.86
CA GLY A 198 1.09 -4.69 16.22
C GLY A 198 0.96 -5.84 17.22
N LEU A 199 1.46 -5.66 18.45
CA LEU A 199 1.36 -6.64 19.54
C LEU A 199 -0.07 -6.86 20.02
N ILE A 200 -0.99 -5.91 19.78
CA ILE A 200 -2.40 -6.07 20.13
C ILE A 200 -3.00 -7.13 19.19
N PRO A 201 -3.45 -8.30 19.68
CA PRO A 201 -4.05 -9.32 18.83
C PRO A 201 -5.38 -8.82 18.22
N VAL A 202 -5.81 -9.40 17.10
CA VAL A 202 -7.09 -9.01 16.47
C VAL A 202 -8.24 -9.32 17.41
N ILE A 203 -8.95 -8.29 17.85
CA ILE A 203 -10.02 -8.44 18.84
C ILE A 203 -11.30 -8.91 18.14
N HIS A 204 -11.91 -10.00 18.62
CA HIS A 204 -13.14 -10.58 18.07
C HIS A 204 -13.10 -10.91 16.56
N GLY A 205 -11.92 -11.22 16.01
CA GLY A 205 -11.78 -11.51 14.57
C GLY A 205 -12.05 -10.32 13.64
N LYS A 206 -12.19 -9.10 14.20
CA LYS A 206 -12.49 -7.87 13.45
C LYS A 206 -11.34 -6.87 13.56
N PRO A 207 -10.48 -6.75 12.54
CA PRO A 207 -9.35 -5.82 12.52
C PRO A 207 -9.74 -4.34 12.68
N ILE A 208 -11.00 -4.00 12.38
CA ILE A 208 -11.50 -2.62 12.49
C ILE A 208 -11.39 -2.07 13.92
N ILE A 209 -11.59 -2.93 14.92
CA ILE A 209 -11.53 -2.53 16.34
C ILE A 209 -10.09 -2.14 16.68
N ASN A 210 -9.12 -2.91 16.21
CA ASN A 210 -7.70 -2.61 16.38
C ASN A 210 -7.34 -1.27 15.72
N TYR A 211 -7.85 -0.97 14.54
CA TYR A 211 -7.59 0.32 13.87
C TYR A 211 -8.14 1.51 14.65
N ILE A 212 -9.34 1.38 15.24
CA ILE A 212 -9.93 2.42 16.09
C ILE A 212 -9.07 2.63 17.34
N ILE A 213 -8.65 1.55 18.00
CA ILE A 213 -7.77 1.63 19.18
C ILE A 213 -6.44 2.30 18.81
N ASN A 214 -5.81 1.87 17.73
CA ASN A 214 -4.57 2.45 17.23
C ASN A 214 -4.71 3.96 17.00
N PHE A 215 -5.80 4.36 16.35
CA PHE A 215 -6.09 5.76 16.06
C PHE A 215 -6.29 6.59 17.34
N ILE A 216 -7.02 6.05 18.34
CA ILE A 216 -7.23 6.72 19.63
C ILE A 216 -5.91 6.87 20.38
N VAL A 217 -5.12 5.79 20.50
CA VAL A 217 -3.81 5.82 21.18
C VAL A 217 -2.90 6.86 20.52
N GLN A 218 -2.85 6.86 19.18
CA GLN A 218 -2.02 7.81 18.45
C GLN A 218 -2.54 9.25 18.55
N SER A 219 -3.86 9.45 18.61
CA SER A 219 -4.46 10.77 18.83
C SER A 219 -4.09 11.33 20.20
N VAL A 220 -4.17 10.50 21.26
CA VAL A 220 -3.78 10.89 22.62
C VAL A 220 -2.30 11.24 22.68
N PHE A 221 -1.45 10.42 22.08
CA PHE A 221 -0.01 10.70 21.99
C PHE A 221 0.27 12.03 21.25
N ALA A 222 -0.39 12.26 20.11
CA ALA A 222 -0.23 13.49 19.34
C ALA A 222 -0.68 14.74 20.13
N ILE A 223 -1.85 14.69 20.78
CA ILE A 223 -2.35 15.80 21.61
C ILE A 223 -1.40 16.09 22.78
N PHE A 224 -0.91 15.05 23.45
CA PHE A 224 0.04 15.21 24.55
C PHE A 224 1.34 15.86 24.07
N THR A 225 1.85 15.41 22.92
CA THR A 225 3.07 15.97 22.30
C THR A 225 2.89 17.44 21.94
N ILE A 226 1.78 17.80 21.28
CA ILE A 226 1.47 19.19 20.92
C ILE A 226 1.38 20.08 22.16
N ARG A 227 0.64 19.64 23.20
CA ARG A 227 0.52 20.41 24.45
C ARG A 227 1.85 20.57 25.19
N PHE A 228 2.67 19.52 25.18
CA PHE A 228 3.99 19.56 25.79
C PHE A 228 4.85 20.63 25.10
N PHE A 229 4.93 20.61 23.77
CA PHE A 229 5.72 21.60 23.03
C PHE A 229 5.13 23.02 23.06
N SER A 230 3.80 23.19 23.05
CA SER A 230 3.22 24.54 23.14
C SER A 230 3.57 25.22 24.46
N LYS A 231 3.60 24.46 25.58
CA LYS A 231 3.99 24.98 26.89
C LYS A 231 5.45 25.46 26.94
N TYR A 232 6.34 24.82 26.18
CA TYR A 232 7.74 25.27 26.09
C TYR A 232 7.93 26.45 25.15
N SER A 233 7.06 26.63 24.15
CA SER A 233 7.12 27.79 23.24
C SER A 233 6.63 29.09 23.88
N GLU A 234 5.88 29.02 24.98
CA GLU A 234 5.38 30.18 25.73
C GLU A 234 6.33 30.68 26.82
N ASN A 235 7.43 29.96 27.09
CA ASN A 235 8.49 30.36 28.03
C ASN A 235 9.76 30.75 27.28
#